data_AF-A0A7C9DRR8-F1
#
_entry.id   AF-A0A7C9DRR8-F1
#
_cell.length_a   1.000
_cell.length_b   1.000
_cell.length_c   1.000
_cell.angle_alpha   90.00
_cell.angle_beta   90.00
_cell.angle_gamma   90.00
#
_symmetry.space_group_name_H-M   'P 1'
#
loop_
_entity.id
_entity.type
_entity.pdbx_description
1 polymer ?
#
loop_
_entity_poly.entity_id
_entity_poly.type
_entity_poly.pdbx_seq_one_letter_code
_entity_poly.pdbx_strand_id
1 'polypeptide(L)'
;LTVDTPRLGRREADIKNRFTLPPNLTLKNFEGLDLGKMDKADDSGLASYVAGQIDRSLSWKDVKWLQTITSLPILVKGVITAEDARLSVEYGAAGIIVSNHGARQLDYVPATIVALEEVVKAVQGRIPVFVDGGVRRG
;
A
#
# COMPACT_ATOMS: atom_id res chain seq x y z
N LEU A 1 1.88 3.25 6.17
CA LEU A 1 0.54 2.71 5.87
C LEU A 1 0.38 2.64 4.35
N THR A 2 0.14 1.47 3.78
CA THR A 2 -0.11 1.29 2.35
C THR A 2 -1.60 1.43 2.07
N VAL A 3 -2.00 2.34 1.17
CA VAL A 3 -3.42 2.67 0.90
C VAL A 3 -3.89 2.32 -0.51
N ASP A 4 -3.00 1.82 -1.38
CA ASP A 4 -3.30 1.46 -2.78
C ASP A 4 -3.65 -0.03 -2.98
N THR A 5 -3.82 -0.78 -1.89
CA THR A 5 -4.02 -2.24 -1.91
C THR A 5 -5.25 -2.67 -1.12
N PRO A 6 -6.48 -2.15 -1.37
CA PRO A 6 -7.70 -2.75 -0.79
C PRO A 6 -7.95 -4.15 -1.41
N ARG A 7 -7.51 -4.36 -2.65
CA ARG A 7 -7.45 -5.65 -3.33
C ARG A 7 -6.05 -5.83 -3.89
N LEU A 8 -5.55 -7.06 -3.91
CA LEU A 8 -4.31 -7.34 -4.64
C LEU A 8 -4.53 -7.11 -6.14
N GLY A 9 -3.57 -6.45 -6.79
CA GLY A 9 -3.53 -6.35 -8.25
C GLY A 9 -3.41 -7.71 -8.92
N ARG A 10 -3.94 -7.83 -10.14
CA ARG A 10 -3.88 -9.08 -10.90
C ARG A 10 -2.53 -9.22 -11.59
N ARG A 11 -1.69 -10.13 -11.07
CA ARG A 11 -0.34 -10.39 -11.59
C ARG A 11 -0.36 -11.71 -12.35
N GLU A 12 -0.48 -11.63 -13.68
CA GLU A 12 -0.71 -12.84 -14.50
C GLU A 12 0.34 -13.93 -14.34
N ALA A 13 1.62 -13.54 -14.19
CA ALA A 13 2.70 -14.50 -13.98
C ALA A 13 2.53 -15.29 -12.66
N ASP A 14 2.13 -14.63 -11.58
CA ASP A 14 1.90 -15.26 -10.28
C ASP A 14 0.76 -16.29 -10.35
N ILE A 15 -0.28 -16.00 -11.15
CA ILE A 15 -1.41 -16.91 -11.41
C ILE A 15 -0.96 -18.11 -12.26
N LYS A 16 -0.31 -17.85 -13.41
CA LYS A 16 0.17 -18.90 -14.33
C LYS A 16 1.16 -19.85 -13.64
N ASN A 17 2.01 -19.32 -12.77
CA ASN A 17 3.02 -20.09 -12.05
C ASN A 17 2.52 -20.69 -10.74
N ARG A 18 1.27 -20.40 -10.33
CA ARG A 18 0.71 -20.78 -9.02
C ARG A 18 1.66 -20.41 -7.87
N PHE A 19 2.07 -19.15 -7.84
CA PHE A 19 3.07 -18.68 -6.88
C PHE A 19 2.69 -19.03 -5.43
N THR A 20 3.60 -19.68 -4.74
CA THR A 20 3.53 -20.00 -3.30
C THR A 20 4.87 -19.71 -2.63
N LEU A 21 4.85 -19.51 -1.31
CA LEU A 21 6.09 -19.42 -0.55
C LEU A 21 6.80 -20.79 -0.55
N PRO A 22 8.13 -20.83 -0.71
CA PRO A 22 8.92 -22.03 -0.44
C PRO A 22 8.63 -22.60 0.97
N PRO A 23 8.67 -23.92 1.16
CA PRO A 23 8.21 -24.57 2.40
C PRO A 23 9.00 -24.17 3.65
N ASN A 24 10.22 -23.69 3.48
CA ASN A 24 11.10 -23.24 4.55
C ASN A 24 10.94 -21.74 4.90
N LEU A 25 9.98 -21.03 4.29
CA LEU A 25 9.74 -19.61 4.51
C LEU A 25 8.34 -19.34 5.05
N THR A 26 8.22 -18.41 5.98
CA THR A 26 6.95 -17.97 6.57
C THR A 26 6.93 -16.45 6.77
N LEU A 27 5.74 -15.89 6.93
CA LEU A 27 5.56 -14.48 7.27
C LEU A 27 5.75 -14.28 8.79
N LYS A 28 7.02 -14.15 9.20
CA LYS A 28 7.44 -14.17 10.61
C LYS A 28 6.80 -13.11 11.51
N ASN A 29 6.37 -11.98 10.97
CA ASN A 29 5.68 -10.94 11.75
C ASN A 29 4.35 -11.42 12.38
N PHE A 30 3.77 -12.52 11.87
CA PHE A 30 2.53 -13.09 12.38
C PHE A 30 2.73 -14.34 13.25
N GLU A 31 3.98 -14.78 13.42
CA GLU A 31 4.28 -15.93 14.26
C GLU A 31 3.94 -15.61 15.73
N GLY A 32 3.12 -16.47 16.35
CA GLY A 32 2.66 -16.28 17.72
C GLY A 32 1.52 -15.28 17.90
N LEU A 33 0.94 -14.73 16.82
CA LEU A 33 -0.25 -13.88 16.87
C LEU A 33 -1.53 -14.69 16.60
N ASP A 34 -2.64 -14.29 17.23
CA ASP A 34 -3.97 -14.82 16.93
C ASP A 34 -4.53 -14.11 15.69
N LEU A 35 -4.58 -14.83 14.56
CA LEU A 35 -5.01 -14.31 13.26
C LEU A 35 -6.45 -14.70 12.91
N GLY A 36 -7.15 -15.44 13.79
CA GLY A 36 -8.44 -16.04 13.46
C GLY A 36 -8.38 -17.08 12.32
N LYS A 37 -9.54 -17.44 11.74
CA LYS A 37 -9.63 -18.42 10.65
C LYS A 37 -9.29 -17.75 9.30
N MET A 38 -8.28 -18.28 8.61
CA MET A 38 -7.96 -17.89 7.24
C MET A 38 -8.70 -18.77 6.23
N ASP A 39 -9.44 -18.15 5.32
CA ASP A 39 -10.02 -18.85 4.17
C ASP A 39 -8.92 -19.16 3.14
N LYS A 40 -8.85 -20.43 2.74
CA LYS A 40 -7.99 -20.86 1.62
C LYS A 40 -8.70 -20.54 0.31
N ALA A 41 -8.06 -19.76 -0.56
CA ALA A 41 -8.48 -19.62 -1.95
C ALA A 41 -7.54 -20.40 -2.88
N ASP A 42 -8.10 -20.96 -3.95
CA ASP A 42 -7.44 -21.86 -4.92
C ASP A 42 -6.52 -21.14 -5.96
N ASP A 43 -6.16 -19.87 -5.73
CA ASP A 43 -5.32 -19.05 -6.63
C ASP A 43 -3.92 -18.82 -6.01
N SER A 44 -3.13 -17.84 -6.50
CA SER A 44 -1.83 -17.45 -5.94
C SER A 44 -1.88 -17.35 -4.41
N GLY A 45 -0.95 -18.01 -3.72
CA GLY A 45 -0.92 -18.04 -2.25
C GLY A 45 -0.79 -16.65 -1.61
N LEU A 46 -0.18 -15.68 -2.32
CA LEU A 46 -0.12 -14.29 -1.89
C LEU A 46 -1.49 -13.58 -2.05
N ALA A 47 -2.23 -13.88 -3.11
CA ALA A 47 -3.59 -13.36 -3.31
C ALA A 47 -4.54 -13.92 -2.26
N SER A 48 -4.43 -15.20 -1.91
CA SER A 48 -5.21 -15.84 -0.84
C SER A 48 -4.91 -15.21 0.53
N TYR A 49 -3.62 -14.98 0.84
CA TYR A 49 -3.23 -14.28 2.07
C TYR A 49 -3.79 -12.85 2.14
N VAL A 50 -3.65 -12.06 1.07
CA VAL A 50 -4.18 -10.70 1.00
C VAL A 50 -5.71 -10.69 1.11
N ALA A 51 -6.39 -11.59 0.40
CA ALA A 51 -7.85 -11.68 0.44
C ALA A 51 -8.38 -12.02 1.84
N GLY A 52 -7.62 -12.77 2.64
CA GLY A 52 -8.01 -13.16 4.00
C GLY A 52 -7.68 -12.16 5.10
N GLN A 53 -6.84 -11.15 4.87
CA GLN A 53 -6.31 -10.27 5.94
C GLN A 53 -6.34 -8.77 5.61
N ILE A 54 -6.48 -8.38 4.34
CA ILE A 54 -6.57 -6.97 3.97
C ILE A 54 -8.04 -6.54 3.98
N ASP A 55 -8.34 -5.57 4.85
CA ASP A 55 -9.65 -4.94 4.91
C ASP A 55 -9.87 -3.99 3.72
N ARG A 56 -10.92 -4.24 2.95
CA ARG A 56 -11.35 -3.41 1.82
C ARG A 56 -12.13 -2.18 2.22
N SER A 57 -12.63 -2.14 3.46
CA SER A 57 -13.47 -1.07 3.99
C SER A 57 -12.68 0.10 4.55
N LEU A 58 -11.34 0.01 4.51
CA LEU A 58 -10.45 1.07 4.93
C LEU A 58 -10.77 2.39 4.21
N SER A 59 -10.71 3.46 5.00
CA SER A 59 -10.97 4.83 4.61
C SER A 59 -10.09 5.77 5.44
N TRP A 60 -10.23 7.07 5.23
CA TRP A 60 -9.43 8.07 5.95
C TRP A 60 -9.64 8.05 7.48
N LYS A 61 -10.78 7.57 7.99
CA LYS A 61 -11.01 7.36 9.43
C LYS A 61 -9.99 6.38 10.04
N ASP A 62 -9.52 5.42 9.25
CA ASP A 62 -8.61 4.37 9.70
C ASP A 62 -7.17 4.90 9.80
N VAL A 63 -6.85 5.99 9.09
CA VAL A 63 -5.63 6.77 9.32
C VAL A 63 -5.67 7.45 10.70
N LYS A 64 -6.82 8.02 11.09
CA LYS A 64 -6.99 8.59 12.44
C LYS A 64 -6.92 7.51 13.52
N TRP A 65 -7.59 6.37 13.31
CA TRP A 65 -7.49 5.25 14.23
C TRP A 65 -6.04 4.77 14.37
N LEU A 66 -5.28 4.64 13.28
CA LEU A 66 -3.89 4.21 13.36
C LEU A 66 -3.04 5.19 14.20
N GLN A 67 -3.31 6.49 14.12
CA GLN A 67 -2.67 7.50 14.98
C GLN A 67 -3.01 7.37 16.48
N THR A 68 -4.11 6.70 16.85
CA THR A 68 -4.45 6.51 18.28
C THR A 68 -3.70 5.36 18.92
N ILE A 69 -3.17 4.43 18.11
CA ILE A 69 -2.47 3.22 18.60
C ILE A 69 -0.94 3.31 18.46
N THR A 70 -0.42 4.39 17.88
CA THR A 70 1.02 4.63 17.80
C THR A 70 1.35 6.12 17.80
N SER A 71 2.49 6.47 18.39
CA SER A 71 3.07 7.83 18.30
C SER A 71 4.11 7.96 17.18
N LEU A 72 4.37 6.89 16.43
CA LEU A 72 5.33 6.92 15.33
C LEU A 72 4.79 7.75 14.15
N PRO A 73 5.66 8.44 13.38
CA PRO A 73 5.26 9.14 12.17
C PRO A 73 4.61 8.19 11.14
N ILE A 74 3.37 8.46 10.75
CA ILE A 74 2.65 7.66 9.75
C ILE A 74 2.85 8.26 8.37
N LEU A 75 3.59 7.54 7.52
CA LEU A 75 3.67 7.83 6.09
C LEU A 75 2.55 7.11 5.33
N VAL A 76 1.80 7.85 4.51
CA VAL A 76 0.75 7.30 3.63
C VAL A 76 1.38 6.97 2.27
N LYS A 77 1.41 5.69 1.91
CA LYS A 77 2.04 5.15 0.70
C LYS A 77 0.98 4.69 -0.29
N GLY A 78 1.08 5.16 -1.54
CA GLY A 78 0.14 4.80 -2.61
C GLY A 78 -0.65 5.99 -3.17
N VAL A 79 -0.25 7.22 -2.83
CA VAL A 79 -0.93 8.44 -3.28
C VAL A 79 -0.39 8.84 -4.64
N ILE A 80 -1.27 9.05 -5.62
CA ILE A 80 -0.90 9.47 -6.99
C ILE A 80 -1.78 10.61 -7.52
N THR A 81 -2.57 11.26 -6.65
CA THR A 81 -3.51 12.33 -6.98
C THR A 81 -3.38 13.50 -6.02
N ALA A 82 -3.71 14.70 -6.48
CA ALA A 82 -3.75 15.91 -5.65
C ALA A 82 -4.82 15.82 -4.55
N GLU A 83 -5.95 15.21 -4.85
CA GLU A 83 -7.10 15.07 -3.94
C GLU A 83 -6.70 14.27 -2.70
N ASP A 84 -6.12 13.09 -2.89
CA ASP A 84 -5.70 12.23 -1.79
C ASP A 84 -4.46 12.78 -1.07
N ALA A 85 -3.65 13.59 -1.75
CA ALA A 85 -2.56 14.32 -1.11
C ALA A 85 -3.08 15.37 -0.12
N ARG A 86 -4.14 16.12 -0.48
CA ARG A 86 -4.78 17.07 0.44
C ARG A 86 -5.43 16.35 1.62
N LEU A 87 -6.14 15.25 1.36
CA LEU A 87 -6.74 14.42 2.41
C LEU A 87 -5.68 13.83 3.35
N SER A 88 -4.54 13.37 2.81
CA SER A 88 -3.43 12.89 3.64
C SER A 88 -2.97 13.94 4.65
N VAL A 89 -2.85 15.21 4.23
CA VAL A 89 -2.50 16.30 5.15
C VAL A 89 -3.61 16.59 6.15
N GLU A 90 -4.87 16.68 5.70
CA GLU A 90 -6.04 16.93 6.56
C GLU A 90 -6.17 15.86 7.67
N TYR A 91 -5.93 14.60 7.31
CA TYR A 91 -5.99 13.48 8.24
C TYR A 91 -4.71 13.31 9.07
N GLY A 92 -3.72 14.19 8.92
CA GLY A 92 -2.55 14.27 9.78
C GLY A 92 -1.46 13.25 9.47
N ALA A 93 -1.37 12.77 8.22
CA ALA A 93 -0.21 12.00 7.79
C ALA A 93 1.08 12.79 8.08
N ALA A 94 2.13 12.10 8.53
CA ALA A 94 3.44 12.71 8.75
C ALA A 94 4.24 12.89 7.45
N GLY A 95 3.78 12.29 6.36
CA GLY A 95 4.37 12.38 5.03
C GLY A 95 3.65 11.48 4.02
N ILE A 96 3.95 11.70 2.74
CA ILE A 96 3.36 10.95 1.62
C ILE A 96 4.46 10.24 0.86
N ILE A 97 4.20 9.00 0.45
CA ILE A 97 5.02 8.29 -0.54
C ILE A 97 4.20 8.16 -1.82
N VAL A 98 4.60 8.93 -2.85
CA VAL A 98 4.07 8.81 -4.21
C VAL A 98 4.50 7.46 -4.76
N SER A 99 3.52 6.57 -4.90
CA SER A 99 3.76 5.17 -5.23
C SER A 99 2.58 4.62 -6.02
N ASN A 100 2.88 3.86 -7.08
CA ASN A 100 1.92 3.01 -7.77
C ASN A 100 2.15 1.52 -7.45
N HIS A 101 2.72 1.26 -6.27
CA HIS A 101 3.11 -0.07 -5.81
C HIS A 101 4.10 -0.79 -6.74
N GLY A 102 4.96 -0.04 -7.43
CA GLY A 102 5.86 -0.59 -8.45
C GLY A 102 5.10 -1.17 -9.65
N ALA A 103 3.98 -0.55 -10.03
CA ALA A 103 3.09 -0.95 -11.12
C ALA A 103 2.47 -2.37 -10.94
N ARG A 104 2.25 -2.80 -9.69
CA ARG A 104 1.75 -4.15 -9.36
C ARG A 104 0.30 -4.18 -8.85
N GLN A 105 -0.36 -3.03 -8.82
CA GLN A 105 -1.72 -2.85 -8.30
C GLN A 105 -2.71 -2.57 -9.44
N LEU A 106 -3.05 -1.31 -9.70
CA LEU A 106 -3.88 -0.91 -10.84
C LEU A 106 -2.96 -0.57 -12.02
N ASP A 107 -3.15 -1.24 -13.15
CA ASP A 107 -2.47 -0.91 -14.40
C ASP A 107 -3.06 0.36 -15.04
N TYR A 108 -2.34 0.99 -15.97
CA TYR A 108 -2.67 2.28 -16.61
C TYR A 108 -2.65 3.52 -15.70
N VAL A 109 -2.29 3.38 -14.43
CA VAL A 109 -1.97 4.53 -13.58
C VAL A 109 -0.68 5.21 -14.07
N PRO A 110 -0.53 6.53 -13.86
CA PRO A 110 0.67 7.24 -14.29
C PRO A 110 1.95 6.68 -13.65
N ALA A 111 3.08 6.95 -14.30
CA ALA A 111 4.37 6.79 -13.66
C ALA A 111 4.46 7.72 -12.44
N THR A 112 5.07 7.25 -11.36
CA THR A 112 5.17 8.00 -10.10
C THR A 112 5.91 9.33 -10.25
N ILE A 113 6.90 9.41 -11.15
CA ILE A 113 7.60 10.66 -11.46
C ILE A 113 6.70 11.72 -12.12
N VAL A 114 5.66 11.29 -12.86
CA VAL A 114 4.68 12.18 -13.48
C VAL A 114 3.69 12.69 -12.43
N ALA A 115 3.20 11.79 -11.56
CA ALA A 115 2.28 12.15 -10.47
C ALA A 115 2.95 12.98 -9.36
N LEU A 116 4.28 12.93 -9.24
CA LEU A 116 5.03 13.55 -8.15
C LEU A 116 4.79 15.06 -8.06
N GLU A 117 4.87 15.77 -9.19
CA GLU A 117 4.74 17.24 -9.19
C GLU A 117 3.36 17.68 -8.69
N GLU A 118 2.31 17.00 -9.13
CA GLU A 118 0.94 17.25 -8.71
C GLU A 118 0.78 17.07 -7.18
N VAL A 119 1.29 15.96 -6.64
CA VAL A 119 1.23 15.67 -5.21
C VAL A 119 2.02 16.72 -4.40
N VAL A 120 3.24 17.07 -4.84
CA VAL A 120 4.06 18.09 -4.16
C VAL A 120 3.35 19.44 -4.11
N LYS A 121 2.75 19.87 -5.23
CA LYS A 121 1.97 21.12 -5.28
C LYS A 121 0.77 21.08 -4.34
N ALA A 122 0.06 19.95 -4.28
CA ALA A 122 -1.11 19.77 -3.43
C ALA A 122 -0.79 19.79 -1.93
N VAL A 123 0.40 19.30 -1.54
CA VAL A 123 0.86 19.26 -0.14
C VAL A 123 1.22 20.65 0.39
N GLN A 124 1.68 21.56 -0.48
CA GLN A 124 2.07 22.94 -0.13
C GLN A 124 3.15 23.01 0.96
N GLY A 125 4.12 22.08 0.92
CA GLY A 125 5.25 22.05 1.86
C GLY A 125 4.90 21.69 3.31
N ARG A 126 3.64 21.31 3.61
CA ARG A 126 3.18 21.00 4.97
C ARG A 126 3.79 19.71 5.54
N ILE A 127 4.06 18.72 4.68
CA ILE A 127 4.67 17.44 5.04
C ILE A 127 5.65 17.00 3.93
N PRO A 128 6.66 16.17 4.24
CA PRO A 128 7.56 15.64 3.23
C PRO A 128 6.85 14.73 2.23
N VAL A 129 7.32 14.76 0.98
CA VAL A 129 6.86 13.91 -0.12
C VAL A 129 8.04 13.08 -0.61
N PHE A 130 7.86 11.76 -0.60
CA PHE A 130 8.80 10.76 -1.11
C PHE A 130 8.26 10.16 -2.40
N VAL A 131 9.10 9.42 -3.14
CA VAL A 131 8.71 8.73 -4.37
C VAL A 131 9.37 7.37 -4.47
N ASP A 132 8.63 6.36 -4.94
CA ASP A 132 9.17 5.07 -5.36
C ASP A 132 8.75 4.73 -6.81
N GLY A 133 9.17 3.58 -7.33
CA GLY A 133 8.83 3.14 -8.69
C GLY A 133 9.81 3.66 -9.75
N GLY A 134 10.44 2.75 -10.49
CA GLY A 134 11.30 3.11 -11.62
C GLY A 134 12.68 3.72 -11.31
N VAL A 135 12.99 4.12 -10.07
CA VAL A 135 14.33 4.64 -9.70
C VAL A 135 15.39 3.55 -9.87
N ARG A 136 16.36 3.77 -10.77
CA ARG A 136 17.46 2.82 -11.09
C ARG A 136 18.84 3.49 -11.23
N ARG A 137 18.90 4.81 -11.14
CA ARG A 137 20.11 5.65 -11.25
C ARG A 137 19.97 6.82 -10.27
N GLY A 138 21.12 7.42 -9.92
CA GLY A 138 21.18 8.68 -9.18
C GLY A 138 21.06 9.89 -10.10
#